data_AF-A0A7D6HWH1-F1
#
_entry.id   AF-A0A7D6HWH1-F1
#
_cell.length_a   1.000
_cell.length_b   1.000
_cell.length_c   1.000
_cell.angle_alpha   90.00
_cell.angle_beta   90.00
_cell.angle_gamma   90.00
#
_symmetry.space_group_name_H-M   'P 1'
#
loop_
_entity.id
_entity.type
_entity.pdbx_description
1 polymer ?
#
loop_
_entity_poly.entity_id
_entity_poly.type
_entity_poly.pdbx_seq_one_letter_code
_entity_poly.pdbx_strand_id
1 'polypeptide(L)'
;MASTTAAVIAALTVSGFFSAARDFQRNPSAGLCDIAQNTGYLFNGYADILGVRDGTLLAVDGGGASLTSRLKFVDLSGLAERRIASFWQRNDMAGLRNYIFDTVEPAFIKIFSGWAERDRLDLVGDARLDQDYVLLLSGPPRGGRWVRRDSVRDAARLEEARRWGNDVWNQVILPRGAVVPTVWWCTDRLRPSPYRDGAPAPSPLTQQP
;
A
#
# COMPACT_ATOMS: atom_id res chain seq x y z
N MET A 1 40.44 11.62 -29.47
CA MET A 1 39.02 11.71 -29.90
C MET A 1 38.11 10.80 -29.07
N ALA A 2 38.39 9.49 -28.95
CA ALA A 2 37.56 8.56 -28.15
C ALA A 2 37.38 8.97 -26.66
N SER A 3 38.43 9.47 -26.00
CA SER A 3 38.36 9.89 -24.59
C SER A 3 37.47 11.11 -24.35
N THR A 4 37.45 12.05 -25.30
CA THR A 4 36.60 13.25 -25.21
C THR A 4 35.13 12.88 -25.38
N THR A 5 34.81 12.02 -26.35
CA THR A 5 33.45 11.53 -26.57
C THR A 5 32.93 10.74 -25.35
N ALA A 6 33.74 9.86 -24.77
CA ALA A 6 33.38 9.11 -23.56
C ALA A 6 33.14 10.05 -22.36
N ALA A 7 33.97 11.07 -22.17
CA ALA A 7 33.79 12.06 -21.11
C ALA A 7 32.50 12.88 -21.29
N VAL A 8 32.17 13.28 -22.53
CA VAL A 8 30.90 13.97 -22.83
C VAL A 8 29.70 13.08 -22.55
N ILE A 9 29.73 11.80 -22.97
CA ILE A 9 28.64 10.85 -22.71
C ILE A 9 28.47 10.61 -21.19
N ALA A 10 29.56 10.46 -20.45
CA ALA A 10 29.52 10.31 -19.01
C ALA A 10 28.92 11.55 -18.33
N ALA A 11 29.35 12.75 -18.72
CA ALA A 11 28.82 14.00 -18.19
C ALA A 11 27.32 14.18 -18.47
N LEU A 12 26.87 13.86 -19.69
CA LEU A 12 25.46 13.91 -20.07
C LEU A 12 24.62 12.89 -19.30
N THR A 13 25.11 11.66 -19.13
CA THR A 13 24.44 10.61 -18.36
C THR A 13 24.29 11.01 -16.89
N VAL A 14 25.36 11.51 -16.28
CA VAL A 14 25.35 11.97 -14.88
C VAL A 14 24.38 13.15 -14.71
N SER A 15 24.43 14.14 -15.61
CA SER A 15 23.51 15.28 -15.61
C SER A 15 22.04 14.84 -15.76
N GLY A 16 21.77 13.94 -16.70
CA GLY A 16 20.44 13.37 -16.92
C GLY A 16 19.92 12.61 -15.69
N PHE A 17 20.77 11.82 -15.05
CA PHE A 17 20.43 11.14 -13.79
C PHE A 17 20.09 12.14 -12.68
N PHE A 18 20.90 13.19 -12.48
CA PHE A 18 20.62 14.22 -11.48
C PHE A 18 19.34 15.01 -11.77
N SER A 19 19.00 15.25 -13.04
CA SER A 19 17.72 15.86 -13.40
C SER A 19 16.56 14.94 -13.00
N ALA A 20 16.59 13.69 -13.46
CA ALA A 20 15.55 12.71 -13.18
C ALA A 20 15.37 12.46 -11.67
N ALA A 21 16.47 12.39 -10.92
CA ALA A 21 16.43 12.22 -9.47
C ALA A 21 15.77 13.42 -8.76
N ARG A 22 16.10 14.66 -9.15
CA ARG A 22 15.46 15.86 -8.61
C ARG A 22 13.99 15.94 -8.97
N ASP A 23 13.65 15.55 -10.20
CA ASP A 23 12.25 15.54 -10.65
C ASP A 23 11.44 14.51 -9.88
N PHE A 24 11.97 13.31 -9.66
CA PHE A 24 11.34 12.28 -8.82
C PHE A 24 11.24 12.72 -7.35
N GLN A 25 12.25 13.38 -6.79
CA GLN A 25 12.19 13.91 -5.43
C GLN A 25 11.07 14.95 -5.26
N ARG A 26 10.79 15.75 -6.31
CA ARG A 26 9.72 16.75 -6.30
C ARG A 26 8.36 16.16 -6.66
N ASN A 27 8.33 15.13 -7.49
CA ASN A 27 7.14 14.50 -8.05
C ASN A 27 7.27 12.97 -7.98
N PRO A 28 7.25 12.37 -6.78
CA PRO A 28 7.39 10.93 -6.67
C PRO A 28 6.16 10.23 -7.25
N SER A 29 6.35 9.05 -7.83
CA SER A 29 5.24 8.24 -8.35
C SER A 29 4.26 7.80 -7.25
N ALA A 30 4.76 7.66 -6.01
CA ALA A 30 3.98 7.44 -4.80
C ALA A 30 4.67 8.15 -3.62
N GLY A 31 3.96 9.09 -2.98
CA GLY A 31 4.51 9.87 -1.87
C GLY A 31 4.63 9.08 -0.58
N LEU A 32 5.77 9.17 0.11
CA LEU A 32 6.04 8.39 1.32
C LEU A 32 4.97 8.62 2.42
N CYS A 33 4.64 9.88 2.71
CA CYS A 33 3.64 10.24 3.71
C CYS A 33 2.23 9.74 3.34
N ASP A 34 1.88 9.80 2.05
CA ASP A 34 0.60 9.30 1.56
C ASP A 34 0.50 7.79 1.77
N ILE A 35 1.52 7.02 1.36
CA ILE A 35 1.56 5.56 1.57
C ILE A 35 1.56 5.19 3.06
N ALA A 36 2.33 5.90 3.88
CA ALA A 36 2.36 5.69 5.32
C ALA A 36 0.96 5.83 5.95
N GLN A 37 0.14 6.73 5.43
CA GLN A 37 -1.19 7.01 5.98
C GLN A 37 -2.27 6.11 5.37
N ASN A 38 -2.28 5.98 4.06
CA ASN A 38 -3.30 5.27 3.31
C ASN A 38 -3.12 3.74 3.29
N THR A 39 -1.93 3.26 3.71
CA THR A 39 -1.59 1.83 3.76
C THR A 39 -1.14 1.43 5.16
N GLY A 40 -0.19 2.14 5.77
CA GLY A 40 0.28 1.81 7.11
C GLY A 40 -0.76 2.09 8.20
N TYR A 41 -1.06 3.38 8.42
CA TYR A 41 -1.98 3.82 9.46
C TYR A 41 -3.41 3.30 9.26
N LEU A 42 -3.97 3.44 8.05
CA LEU A 42 -5.34 3.02 7.75
C LEU A 42 -5.58 1.54 8.09
N PHE A 43 -4.68 0.65 7.69
CA PHE A 43 -4.85 -0.78 7.97
C PHE A 43 -4.54 -1.16 9.42
N ASN A 44 -3.66 -0.43 10.12
CA ASN A 44 -3.53 -0.62 11.57
C ASN A 44 -4.85 -0.32 12.29
N GLY A 45 -5.58 0.71 11.87
CA GLY A 45 -6.87 1.04 12.49
C GLY A 45 -7.97 0.03 12.14
N TYR A 46 -8.01 -0.50 10.92
CA TYR A 46 -8.87 -1.65 10.61
C TYR A 46 -8.54 -2.85 11.49
N ALA A 47 -7.26 -3.14 11.69
CA ALA A 47 -6.80 -4.22 12.55
C ALA A 47 -7.18 -3.99 14.03
N ASP A 48 -7.08 -2.76 14.52
CA ASP A 48 -7.53 -2.37 15.87
C ASP A 48 -9.03 -2.61 16.08
N ILE A 49 -9.87 -2.18 15.12
CA ILE A 49 -11.33 -2.30 15.22
C ILE A 49 -11.79 -3.75 15.10
N LEU A 50 -11.16 -4.53 14.20
CA LEU A 50 -11.52 -5.92 13.93
C LEU A 50 -10.81 -6.92 14.87
N GLY A 51 -9.90 -6.45 15.73
CA GLY A 51 -9.14 -7.30 16.65
C GLY A 51 -8.09 -8.19 15.98
N VAL A 52 -7.58 -7.79 14.81
CA VAL A 52 -6.53 -8.53 14.08
C VAL A 52 -5.16 -8.12 14.61
N ARG A 53 -4.43 -9.04 15.24
CA ARG A 53 -3.12 -8.76 15.84
C ARG A 53 -1.95 -9.18 14.96
N ASP A 54 -1.96 -10.44 14.51
CA ASP A 54 -0.87 -11.04 13.73
C ASP A 54 -1.24 -11.17 12.24
N GLY A 55 -1.95 -10.16 11.72
CA GLY A 55 -2.46 -10.15 10.35
C GLY A 55 -1.41 -9.83 9.30
N THR A 56 -1.71 -10.23 8.07
CA THR A 56 -0.92 -9.90 6.87
C THR A 56 -1.61 -8.82 6.05
N LEU A 57 -0.83 -7.89 5.48
CA LEU A 57 -1.28 -6.86 4.55
C LEU A 57 -0.63 -7.07 3.18
N LEU A 58 -1.44 -7.45 2.19
CA LEU A 58 -1.04 -7.53 0.79
C LEU A 58 -1.26 -6.17 0.11
N ALA A 59 -0.18 -5.53 -0.37
CA ALA A 59 -0.26 -4.33 -1.20
C ALA A 59 1.00 -4.16 -2.07
N VAL A 60 0.96 -3.18 -2.98
CA VAL A 60 2.13 -2.80 -3.81
C VAL A 60 2.92 -1.64 -3.21
N ASP A 61 2.32 -0.91 -2.28
CA ASP A 61 2.89 0.33 -1.73
C ASP A 61 3.76 0.07 -0.50
N GLY A 62 4.91 -0.58 -0.70
CA GLY A 62 5.74 -1.09 0.40
C GLY A 62 6.46 -0.04 1.23
N GLY A 63 6.89 1.09 0.65
CA GLY A 63 7.78 2.06 1.31
C GLY A 63 7.24 2.57 2.66
N GLY A 64 6.20 3.41 2.62
CA GLY A 64 5.61 3.96 3.84
C GLY A 64 4.95 2.89 4.71
N ALA A 65 4.36 1.86 4.09
CA ALA A 65 3.70 0.76 4.80
C ALA A 65 4.68 -0.04 5.67
N SER A 66 5.89 -0.34 5.18
CA SER A 66 6.89 -1.10 5.92
C SER A 66 7.42 -0.34 7.15
N LEU A 67 7.32 0.99 7.16
CA LEU A 67 7.77 1.83 8.28
C LEU A 67 6.67 2.08 9.33
N THR A 68 5.41 1.89 8.97
CA THR A 68 4.26 2.37 9.76
C THR A 68 3.15 1.34 9.97
N SER A 69 3.17 0.21 9.30
CA SER A 69 2.26 -0.90 9.59
C SER A 69 2.80 -1.76 10.74
N ARG A 70 1.89 -2.30 11.54
CA ARG A 70 2.18 -3.41 12.47
C ARG A 70 1.93 -4.77 11.84
N LEU A 71 1.24 -4.81 10.70
CA LEU A 71 0.89 -6.03 10.00
C LEU A 71 2.10 -6.55 9.24
N LYS A 72 2.16 -7.87 9.04
CA LYS A 72 3.16 -8.47 8.17
C LYS A 72 2.90 -8.02 6.73
N PHE A 73 3.81 -7.23 6.18
CA PHE A 73 3.67 -6.76 4.80
C PHE A 73 4.02 -7.87 3.81
N VAL A 74 3.14 -8.10 2.83
CA VAL A 74 3.42 -8.94 1.66
C VAL A 74 3.42 -8.06 0.44
N ASP A 75 4.58 -7.95 -0.19
CA ASP A 75 4.81 -7.09 -1.33
C ASP A 75 4.27 -7.73 -2.62
N LEU A 76 3.10 -7.29 -3.04
CA LEU A 76 2.44 -7.75 -4.26
C LEU A 76 3.22 -7.39 -5.54
N SER A 77 4.04 -6.34 -5.50
CA SER A 77 4.86 -5.94 -6.64
C SER A 77 6.09 -6.84 -6.83
N GLY A 78 6.42 -7.67 -5.85
CA GLY A 78 7.56 -8.59 -5.91
C GLY A 78 8.93 -7.92 -5.80
N LEU A 79 9.01 -6.69 -5.28
CA LEU A 79 10.29 -6.00 -5.03
C LEU A 79 11.00 -6.57 -3.80
N ALA A 80 10.25 -6.97 -2.77
CA ALA A 80 10.75 -7.56 -1.54
C ALA A 80 10.39 -9.05 -1.35
N GLU A 81 9.54 -9.62 -2.21
CA GLU A 81 9.02 -10.98 -2.08
C GLU A 81 9.48 -11.89 -3.22
N ARG A 82 10.52 -12.70 -2.98
CA ARG A 82 11.13 -13.57 -4.00
C ARG A 82 10.12 -14.47 -4.71
N ARG A 83 9.18 -15.05 -3.97
CA ARG A 83 8.20 -15.99 -4.54
C ARG A 83 7.24 -15.26 -5.48
N ILE A 84 6.77 -14.07 -5.09
CA ILE A 84 5.92 -13.21 -5.92
C ILE A 84 6.70 -12.72 -7.15
N ALA A 85 7.94 -12.26 -6.97
CA ALA A 85 8.84 -11.86 -8.06
C ALA A 85 8.99 -12.96 -9.12
N SER A 86 9.07 -14.23 -8.68
CA SER A 86 9.21 -15.37 -9.58
C SER A 86 7.97 -15.59 -10.47
N PHE A 87 6.76 -15.31 -9.97
CA PHE A 87 5.55 -15.38 -10.79
C PHE A 87 5.50 -14.26 -11.83
N TRP A 88 5.90 -13.04 -11.43
CA TRP A 88 6.05 -11.92 -12.36
C TRP A 88 7.04 -12.23 -13.49
N GLN A 89 8.22 -12.73 -13.13
CA GLN A 89 9.26 -13.09 -14.08
C GLN A 89 8.79 -14.13 -15.10
N ARG A 90 8.02 -15.14 -14.64
CA ARG A 90 7.47 -16.20 -15.50
C ARG A 90 6.20 -15.81 -16.24
N ASN A 91 5.67 -14.60 -16.02
CA ASN A 91 4.35 -14.19 -16.49
C ASN A 91 3.21 -15.15 -16.05
N ASP A 92 3.32 -15.73 -14.85
CA ASP A 92 2.39 -16.71 -14.32
C ASP A 92 1.39 -16.05 -13.36
N MET A 93 0.42 -15.32 -13.92
CA MET A 93 -0.58 -14.58 -13.13
C MET A 93 -1.57 -15.52 -12.45
N ALA A 94 -1.91 -16.65 -13.08
CA ALA A 94 -2.74 -17.67 -12.45
C ALA A 94 -2.05 -18.26 -11.22
N GLY A 95 -0.77 -18.62 -11.33
CA GLY A 95 0.04 -19.08 -10.21
C GLY A 95 0.20 -18.02 -9.12
N LEU A 96 0.35 -16.74 -9.47
CA LEU A 96 0.38 -15.66 -8.48
C LEU A 96 -0.95 -15.52 -7.72
N ARG A 97 -2.10 -15.56 -8.42
CA ARG A 97 -3.42 -15.54 -7.78
C ARG A 97 -3.61 -16.73 -6.84
N ASN A 98 -3.24 -17.94 -7.27
CA ASN A 98 -3.29 -19.14 -6.43
C ASN A 98 -2.40 -19.01 -5.20
N TYR A 99 -1.18 -18.50 -5.37
CA TYR A 99 -0.30 -18.26 -4.23
C TYR A 99 -0.90 -17.25 -3.24
N ILE A 100 -1.51 -16.17 -3.73
CA ILE A 100 -2.14 -15.16 -2.89
C ILE A 100 -3.32 -15.74 -2.11
N PHE A 101 -4.27 -16.38 -2.79
CA PHE A 101 -5.52 -16.81 -2.17
C PHE A 101 -5.43 -18.15 -1.46
N ASP A 102 -4.53 -19.05 -1.86
CA ASP A 102 -4.45 -20.42 -1.31
C ASP A 102 -3.26 -20.61 -0.36
N THR A 103 -2.29 -19.69 -0.34
CA THR A 103 -1.09 -19.81 0.51
C THR A 103 -0.84 -18.59 1.39
N VAL A 104 -0.92 -17.38 0.84
CA VAL A 104 -0.70 -16.16 1.63
C VAL A 104 -1.92 -15.89 2.50
N GLU A 105 -3.13 -16.06 1.95
CA GLU A 105 -4.41 -15.85 2.63
C GLU A 105 -4.40 -14.55 3.46
N PRO A 106 -4.07 -13.40 2.84
CA PRO A 106 -3.81 -12.18 3.59
C PRO A 106 -5.03 -11.76 4.41
N ALA A 107 -4.81 -11.30 5.64
CA ALA A 107 -5.91 -10.73 6.44
C ALA A 107 -6.50 -9.50 5.74
N PHE A 108 -5.66 -8.69 5.11
CA PHE A 108 -6.04 -7.48 4.41
C PHE A 108 -5.43 -7.40 3.00
N ILE A 109 -6.23 -6.93 2.05
CA ILE A 109 -5.80 -6.67 0.67
C ILE A 109 -6.04 -5.19 0.34
N LYS A 110 -5.03 -4.52 -0.20
CA LYS A 110 -5.16 -3.22 -0.87
C LYS A 110 -4.82 -3.36 -2.34
N ILE A 111 -5.75 -2.98 -3.21
CA ILE A 111 -5.49 -2.84 -4.65
C ILE A 111 -5.49 -1.35 -5.00
N PHE A 112 -4.33 -0.84 -5.40
CA PHE A 112 -4.19 0.54 -5.85
C PHE A 112 -4.62 0.67 -7.32
N SER A 113 -5.64 1.48 -7.58
CA SER A 113 -6.19 1.73 -8.91
C SER A 113 -5.25 2.53 -9.83
N GLY A 114 -4.09 3.00 -9.36
CA GLY A 114 -3.08 3.63 -10.21
C GLY A 114 -1.97 2.68 -10.63
N TRP A 115 -1.93 1.46 -10.07
CA TRP A 115 -0.88 0.49 -10.38
C TRP A 115 -1.11 -0.15 -11.76
N ALA A 116 -0.10 -0.09 -12.61
CA ALA A 116 -0.18 -0.49 -14.01
C ALA A 116 -0.45 -1.99 -14.20
N GLU A 117 0.11 -2.86 -13.35
CA GLU A 117 -0.02 -4.31 -13.50
C GLU A 117 -1.33 -4.87 -12.90
N ARG A 118 -2.21 -4.02 -12.33
CA ARG A 118 -3.45 -4.49 -11.69
C ARG A 118 -4.35 -5.26 -12.67
N ASP A 119 -4.43 -4.79 -13.91
CA ASP A 119 -5.34 -5.34 -14.92
C ASP A 119 -4.81 -6.67 -15.44
N ARG A 120 -3.48 -6.83 -15.48
CA ARG A 120 -2.80 -8.06 -15.87
C ARG A 120 -2.95 -9.15 -14.80
N LEU A 121 -2.79 -8.78 -13.52
CA LEU A 121 -2.95 -9.73 -12.43
C LEU A 121 -4.43 -10.07 -12.18
N ASP A 122 -5.33 -9.09 -12.32
CA ASP A 122 -6.77 -9.21 -12.14
C ASP A 122 -7.21 -9.92 -10.85
N LEU A 123 -6.77 -9.41 -9.70
CA LEU A 123 -7.28 -9.90 -8.41
C LEU A 123 -8.77 -9.61 -8.21
N VAL A 124 -9.28 -8.52 -8.79
CA VAL A 124 -10.68 -8.12 -8.65
C VAL A 124 -11.62 -9.06 -9.41
N GLY A 125 -11.18 -9.62 -10.55
CA GLY A 125 -11.94 -10.60 -11.31
C GLY A 125 -11.83 -12.04 -10.78
N ASP A 126 -11.00 -12.32 -9.77
CA ASP A 126 -10.89 -13.65 -9.18
C ASP A 126 -12.04 -13.90 -8.19
N ALA A 127 -12.81 -14.96 -8.42
CA ALA A 127 -13.99 -15.29 -7.62
C ALA A 127 -13.69 -15.47 -6.12
N ARG A 128 -12.46 -15.84 -5.76
CA ARG A 128 -12.05 -15.99 -4.35
C ARG A 128 -12.03 -14.67 -3.60
N LEU A 129 -11.82 -13.54 -4.28
CA LEU A 129 -11.92 -12.24 -3.62
C LEU A 129 -13.33 -11.99 -3.10
N ASP A 130 -14.35 -12.23 -3.93
CA ASP A 130 -15.75 -12.04 -3.55
C ASP A 130 -16.24 -13.09 -2.52
N GLN A 131 -15.75 -14.33 -2.66
CA GLN A 131 -16.08 -15.44 -1.77
C GLN A 131 -15.49 -15.22 -0.38
N ASP A 132 -14.19 -14.94 -0.28
CA ASP A 132 -13.44 -15.01 0.97
C ASP A 132 -13.21 -13.66 1.63
N TYR A 133 -13.48 -12.55 0.94
CA TYR A 133 -13.21 -11.21 1.45
C TYR A 133 -14.45 -10.32 1.43
N VAL A 134 -14.44 -9.31 2.31
CA VAL A 134 -15.43 -8.25 2.34
C VAL A 134 -14.75 -6.90 2.15
N LEU A 135 -15.40 -6.05 1.35
CA LEU A 135 -14.91 -4.71 1.07
C LEU A 135 -15.04 -3.82 2.32
N LEU A 136 -13.94 -3.17 2.70
CA LEU A 136 -13.89 -2.15 3.76
C LEU A 136 -14.07 -0.75 3.19
N LEU A 137 -13.43 -0.46 2.07
CA LEU A 137 -13.48 0.86 1.44
C LEU A 137 -13.24 0.74 -0.07
N SER A 138 -14.22 1.16 -0.85
CA SER A 138 -14.13 1.23 -2.31
C SER A 138 -13.03 2.21 -2.74
N GLY A 139 -12.32 1.90 -3.83
CA GLY A 139 -11.47 2.85 -4.53
C GLY A 139 -12.12 3.28 -5.86
N PRO A 140 -11.37 4.03 -6.69
CA PRO A 140 -11.66 4.13 -8.12
C PRO A 140 -11.78 2.73 -8.75
N PRO A 141 -12.38 2.59 -9.95
CA PRO A 141 -12.64 1.30 -10.57
C PRO A 141 -11.45 0.33 -10.52
N ARG A 142 -11.73 -0.92 -10.13
CA ARG A 142 -10.74 -2.01 -9.90
C ARG A 142 -9.73 -1.75 -8.78
N GLY A 143 -10.01 -0.80 -7.89
CA GLY A 143 -9.25 -0.57 -6.65
C GLY A 143 -10.14 -0.67 -5.41
N GLY A 144 -9.51 -0.91 -4.27
CA GLY A 144 -10.24 -1.04 -3.01
C GLY A 144 -9.39 -1.55 -1.87
N ARG A 145 -10.04 -1.72 -0.73
CA ARG A 145 -9.48 -2.33 0.47
C ARG A 145 -10.45 -3.40 0.97
N TRP A 146 -9.93 -4.58 1.21
CA TRP A 146 -10.69 -5.73 1.67
C TRP A 146 -10.09 -6.30 2.95
N VAL A 147 -10.93 -6.99 3.70
CA VAL A 147 -10.54 -7.86 4.81
C VAL A 147 -11.08 -9.26 4.57
N ARG A 148 -10.31 -10.28 4.95
CA ARG A 148 -10.75 -11.67 4.89
C ARG A 148 -11.95 -11.90 5.82
N ARG A 149 -12.96 -12.65 5.38
CA ARG A 149 -14.22 -12.89 6.12
C ARG A 149 -13.99 -13.51 7.49
N ASP A 150 -13.05 -14.45 7.61
CA ASP A 150 -12.71 -15.12 8.87
C ASP A 150 -12.14 -14.18 9.94
N SER A 151 -11.58 -13.04 9.51
CA SER A 151 -11.08 -11.97 10.37
C SER A 151 -12.19 -11.05 10.87
N VAL A 152 -13.41 -11.20 10.34
CA VAL A 152 -14.60 -10.44 10.74
C VAL A 152 -15.48 -11.32 11.63
N ARG A 153 -15.30 -11.17 12.95
CA ARG A 153 -16.08 -11.93 13.95
C ARG A 153 -17.40 -11.26 14.35
N ASP A 154 -17.54 -9.97 14.06
CA ASP A 154 -18.68 -9.15 14.45
C ASP A 154 -19.04 -8.16 13.33
N ALA A 155 -20.30 -8.24 12.87
CA ALA A 155 -20.83 -7.35 11.84
C ALA A 155 -20.86 -5.88 12.30
N ALA A 156 -21.10 -5.61 13.58
CA ALA A 156 -21.09 -4.25 14.10
C ALA A 156 -19.68 -3.63 14.02
N ARG A 157 -18.64 -4.42 14.31
CA ARG A 157 -17.23 -4.02 14.15
C ARG A 157 -16.84 -3.82 12.69
N LEU A 158 -17.37 -4.63 11.76
CA LEU A 158 -17.17 -4.40 10.33
C LEU A 158 -17.74 -3.04 9.89
N GLU A 159 -18.96 -2.71 10.31
CA GLU A 159 -19.58 -1.43 9.98
C GLU A 159 -18.87 -0.25 10.65
N GLU A 160 -18.39 -0.43 11.88
CA GLU A 160 -17.51 0.55 12.55
C GLU A 160 -16.22 0.77 11.76
N ALA A 161 -15.55 -0.30 11.33
CA ALA A 161 -14.34 -0.23 10.52
C ALA A 161 -14.59 0.54 9.22
N ARG A 162 -15.67 0.23 8.50
CA ARG A 162 -16.07 0.94 7.27
C ARG A 162 -16.27 2.44 7.49
N ARG A 163 -17.03 2.82 8.52
CA ARG A 163 -17.27 4.23 8.85
C ARG A 163 -15.97 4.94 9.19
N TRP A 164 -15.18 4.38 10.11
CA TRP A 164 -13.90 4.96 10.51
C TRP A 164 -12.94 5.12 9.33
N GLY A 165 -12.83 4.08 8.48
CA GLY A 165 -11.98 4.10 7.30
C GLY A 165 -12.40 5.17 6.30
N ASN A 166 -13.71 5.33 6.08
CA ASN A 166 -14.25 6.40 5.24
C ASN A 166 -13.95 7.80 5.81
N ASP A 167 -14.08 7.99 7.13
CA ASP A 167 -13.78 9.27 7.78
C ASP A 167 -12.30 9.63 7.66
N VAL A 168 -11.40 8.69 7.96
CA VAL A 168 -9.95 8.89 7.79
C VAL A 168 -9.61 9.17 6.33
N TRP A 169 -10.22 8.43 5.39
CA TRP A 169 -10.00 8.65 3.96
C TRP A 169 -10.37 10.08 3.56
N ASN A 170 -11.57 10.54 3.91
CA ASN A 170 -12.09 11.83 3.46
C ASN A 170 -11.50 13.02 4.21
N GLN A 171 -11.16 12.87 5.50
CA GLN A 171 -10.71 13.99 6.33
C GLN A 171 -9.18 14.11 6.43
N VAL A 172 -8.44 13.01 6.21
CA VAL A 172 -6.98 12.98 6.37
C VAL A 172 -6.28 12.68 5.05
N ILE A 173 -6.66 11.57 4.40
CA ILE A 173 -5.91 11.06 3.25
C ILE A 173 -6.21 11.88 1.99
N LEU A 174 -7.48 12.05 1.60
CA LEU A 174 -7.82 12.80 0.38
C LEU A 174 -7.31 14.25 0.41
N PRO A 175 -7.49 15.04 1.49
CA PRO A 175 -7.06 16.44 1.49
C PRO A 175 -5.53 16.63 1.43
N ARG A 176 -4.76 15.60 1.82
CA ARG A 176 -3.29 15.68 1.96
C ARG A 176 -2.53 14.81 0.96
N GLY A 177 -3.16 13.77 0.44
CA GLY A 177 -2.55 12.69 -0.34
C GLY A 177 -3.06 12.55 -1.78
N ALA A 178 -4.12 13.26 -2.18
CA ALA A 178 -4.75 13.04 -3.49
C ALA A 178 -4.15 13.81 -4.69
N VAL A 179 -3.04 14.54 -4.52
CA VAL A 179 -2.46 15.34 -5.61
C VAL A 179 -0.94 15.16 -5.66
N VAL A 180 -0.42 14.71 -6.80
CA VAL A 180 0.99 14.89 -7.13
C VAL A 180 1.18 16.38 -7.47
N PRO A 181 2.10 17.11 -6.81
CA PRO A 181 3.15 16.61 -5.93
C PRO A 181 2.70 16.35 -4.49
N THR A 182 3.01 15.17 -3.98
CA THR A 182 2.85 14.86 -2.56
C THR A 182 3.87 15.64 -1.75
N VAL A 183 3.44 16.71 -1.10
CA VAL A 183 4.25 17.42 -0.10
C VAL A 183 4.62 16.48 1.04
N TRP A 184 5.80 16.64 1.62
CA TRP A 184 6.14 16.02 2.90
C TRP A 184 5.28 16.67 3.99
N TRP A 185 4.20 15.98 4.38
CA TRP A 185 3.23 16.48 5.37
C TRP A 185 3.16 15.62 6.64
N CYS A 186 3.91 14.53 6.68
CA CYS A 186 4.09 13.71 7.85
C CYS A 186 5.33 14.13 8.65
N THR A 187 5.43 13.66 9.89
CA THR A 187 6.59 13.90 10.76
C THR A 187 7.88 13.27 10.20
N ASP A 188 9.03 13.71 10.73
CA ASP A 188 10.36 13.15 10.42
C ASP A 188 10.57 11.73 10.95
N ARG A 189 9.72 11.29 11.91
CA ARG A 189 9.76 9.95 12.49
C ARG A 189 8.54 9.13 12.12
N LEU A 190 8.73 8.24 11.14
CA LEU A 190 7.75 7.22 10.77
C LEU A 190 7.82 6.04 11.74
N ARG A 191 6.67 5.72 12.34
CA ARG A 191 6.51 4.55 13.20
C ARG A 191 5.07 4.05 13.17
N PRO A 192 4.82 2.79 13.52
CA PRO A 192 3.45 2.32 13.65
C PRO A 192 2.70 3.03 14.78
N SER A 193 1.40 3.22 14.57
CA SER A 193 0.49 3.60 15.66
C SER A 193 0.52 2.51 16.75
N PRO A 194 0.35 2.85 18.04
CA PRO A 194 0.23 1.84 19.09
C PRO A 194 -1.09 1.07 18.95
N TYR A 195 -1.09 -0.23 19.26
CA TYR A 195 -2.30 -1.05 19.22
C TYR A 195 -3.31 -0.56 20.25
N ARG A 196 -4.58 -0.54 19.86
CA ARG A 196 -5.70 -0.23 20.74
C ARG A 196 -6.90 -1.06 20.37
N ASP A 197 -7.39 -1.84 21.32
CA ASP A 197 -8.49 -2.76 21.09
C ASP A 197 -9.79 -2.00 20.80
N GLY A 198 -10.34 -2.18 19.60
CA GLY A 198 -11.62 -1.62 19.20
C GLY A 198 -11.64 -0.11 18.89
N ALA A 199 -10.53 0.61 19.08
CA ALA A 199 -10.50 2.07 18.89
C ALA A 199 -9.11 2.53 18.42
N PRO A 200 -8.91 2.83 17.13
CA PRO A 200 -7.61 3.18 16.58
C PRO A 200 -6.98 4.38 17.30
N ALA A 201 -5.67 4.30 17.58
CA ALA A 201 -4.94 5.46 18.05
C ALA A 201 -4.96 6.60 17.00
N PRO A 202 -4.89 7.88 17.41
CA PRO A 202 -4.66 8.97 16.47
C PRO A 202 -3.41 8.72 15.62
N SER A 203 -3.40 9.20 14.37
CA SER A 203 -2.25 9.02 13.50
C SER A 203 -1.02 9.72 14.08
N PRO A 204 0.06 9.00 14.43
CA PRO A 204 1.30 9.62 14.90
C PRO A 204 1.99 10.44 13.81
N LEU A 205 1.57 10.25 12.55
CA LEU A 205 2.16 10.87 11.37
C LEU A 205 1.68 12.31 11.18
N THR A 206 0.58 12.71 11.82
CA THR A 206 0.02 14.08 11.73
C THR A 206 0.06 14.84 13.05
N GLN A 207 0.57 14.23 14.11
CA GLN A 207 0.79 14.92 15.37
C GLN A 207 2.10 15.70 15.26
N GLN A 208 2.01 17.04 15.32
CA GLN A 208 3.21 17.85 15.55
C GLN A 208 3.73 17.55 16.97
N PRO A 209 5.07 17.56 17.17
CA PRO A 209 5.67 17.38 18.48
C PRO A 209 5.19 18.41 19.50
#